data_AF-A0A969JZ64-F1
#
_entry.id   AF-A0A969JZ64-F1
#
_cell.length_a   1.000
_cell.length_b   1.000
_cell.length_c   1.000
_cell.angle_alpha   90.00
_cell.angle_beta   90.00
_cell.angle_gamma   90.00
#
_symmetry.space_group_name_H-M   'P 1'
#
loop_
_entity.id
_entity.type
_entity.pdbx_description
1 polymer ?
#
loop_
_entity_poly.entity_id
_entity_poly.type
_entity_poly.pdbx_seq_one_letter_code
_entity_poly.pdbx_strand_id
1 'polypeptide(L)'
;MSSFVCRLVDELENLPVKNGLLDKITAIRVALNPEKYITFPEPETLLLWDELLAQGKEITVVGNSDAHGTPFHLGPLHRIIYPYEYLFRAVNTHLLLPEPLSGDVVRDKQLILRAIGKGHSWVAYDLPHSTKGFRFTGHGRSKGHMGQRIQIDAGATLQVITPTRANIRLIRHGETVASIENESNLTHIPTAPGAYRAECTIPYLGKERGWIYSNPIYLW
;
A
#
# COMPACT_ATOMS: atom_id res chain seq x y z
N MET A 1 2.07 -11.20 9.91
CA MET A 1 3.05 -10.10 10.01
C MET A 1 2.27 -8.80 9.88
N SER A 2 2.25 -7.99 10.94
CA SER A 2 1.56 -6.69 10.96
C SER A 2 2.38 -5.70 10.13
N SER A 3 1.85 -5.25 9.00
CA SER A 3 2.65 -4.67 7.92
C SER A 3 2.90 -3.17 8.02
N PHE A 4 2.77 -2.53 9.18
CA PHE A 4 3.08 -1.10 9.35
C PHE A 4 3.89 -0.87 10.62
N VAL A 5 5.07 -0.29 10.44
CA VAL A 5 6.05 -0.11 11.51
C VAL A 5 5.76 1.19 12.27
N CYS A 6 5.62 1.07 13.59
CA CYS A 6 5.57 2.20 14.51
C CYS A 6 6.99 2.49 15.01
N ARG A 7 7.73 3.36 14.30
CA ARG A 7 9.13 3.67 14.63
C ARG A 7 9.35 4.11 16.09
N LEU A 8 8.35 4.70 16.72
CA LEU A 8 8.44 5.11 18.13
C LEU A 8 8.49 3.92 19.10
N VAL A 9 7.76 2.84 18.78
CA VAL A 9 7.80 1.61 19.60
C VAL A 9 9.14 0.92 19.41
N ASP A 10 9.65 0.84 18.18
CA ASP A 10 10.96 0.25 17.90
C ASP A 10 12.09 1.05 18.57
N GLU A 11 12.03 2.39 18.54
CA GLU A 11 13.00 3.26 19.21
C GLU A 11 13.00 3.07 20.73
N LEU A 12 11.83 2.82 21.34
CA LEU A 12 11.72 2.56 22.78
C LEU A 12 12.19 1.16 23.18
N GLU A 13 11.88 0.14 22.37
CA GLU A 13 12.37 -1.22 22.62
C GLU A 13 13.89 -1.33 22.56
N ASN A 14 14.53 -0.47 21.75
CA ASN A 14 15.97 -0.40 21.57
C ASN A 14 16.71 0.55 22.54
N LEU A 15 16.02 1.16 23.52
CA LEU A 15 16.70 2.00 24.52
C LEU A 15 17.57 1.17 25.48
N PRO A 16 18.79 1.65 25.83
CA PRO A 16 19.71 0.92 26.69
C PRO A 16 19.21 0.76 28.14
N VAL A 17 18.24 1.58 28.56
CA VAL A 17 17.58 1.47 29.87
C VAL A 17 16.08 1.45 29.67
N LYS A 18 15.44 0.32 29.98
CA LYS A 18 13.98 0.18 29.93
C LYS A 18 13.35 0.96 31.09
N ASN A 19 12.43 1.87 30.79
CA ASN A 19 11.72 2.65 31.78
C ASN A 19 10.21 2.44 31.62
N GLY A 20 9.64 1.57 32.47
CA GLY A 20 8.24 1.17 32.36
C GLY A 20 7.22 2.31 32.48
N LEU A 21 7.60 3.49 33.00
CA LEU A 21 6.74 4.67 32.99
C LEU A 21 6.73 5.36 31.61
N LEU A 22 7.89 5.50 30.97
CA LEU A 22 8.03 6.04 29.62
C LEU A 22 7.35 5.14 28.58
N ASP A 23 7.49 3.82 28.75
CA ASP A 23 6.84 2.83 27.89
C ASP A 23 5.30 2.93 27.98
N LYS A 24 4.76 3.07 29.21
CA LYS A 24 3.32 3.28 29.42
C LYS A 24 2.82 4.60 28.84
N ILE A 25 3.55 5.71 29.04
CA ILE A 25 3.19 7.02 28.47
C ILE A 25 3.18 6.95 26.95
N THR A 26 4.14 6.24 26.36
CA THR A 26 4.21 6.11 24.91
C THR A 26 3.14 5.20 24.35
N ALA A 27 2.89 4.05 24.99
CA ALA A 27 1.77 3.18 24.62
C ALA A 27 0.44 3.95 24.63
N ILE A 28 0.22 4.80 25.63
CA ILE A 28 -0.95 5.70 25.68
C ILE A 28 -0.92 6.70 24.51
N ARG A 29 0.21 7.35 24.22
CA ARG A 29 0.29 8.30 23.08
C ARG A 29 0.02 7.65 21.73
N VAL A 30 0.57 6.46 21.51
CA VAL A 30 0.37 5.65 20.29
C VAL A 30 -1.09 5.22 20.17
N ALA A 31 -1.67 4.70 21.25
CA ALA A 31 -3.08 4.32 21.29
C ALA A 31 -4.02 5.50 21.04
N LEU A 32 -3.68 6.70 21.53
CA LEU A 32 -4.53 7.88 21.41
C LEU A 32 -4.39 8.61 20.07
N ASN A 33 -3.26 8.47 19.35
CA ASN A 33 -2.98 9.16 18.08
C ASN A 33 -2.20 8.27 17.09
N PRO A 34 -2.72 7.10 16.71
CA PRO A 34 -1.99 6.13 15.89
C PRO A 34 -1.59 6.65 14.50
N GLU A 35 -2.34 7.61 13.94
CA GLU A 35 -2.04 8.23 12.65
C GLU A 35 -0.70 8.98 12.62
N LYS A 36 -0.17 9.37 13.79
CA LYS A 36 1.15 10.01 13.92
C LYS A 36 2.31 9.04 13.75
N TYR A 37 2.05 7.74 13.90
CA TYR A 37 3.08 6.71 14.03
C TYR A 37 3.12 5.70 12.88
N ILE A 38 2.00 5.46 12.21
CA ILE A 38 1.96 4.68 10.96
C ILE A 38 2.68 5.48 9.88
N THR A 39 3.73 4.91 9.28
CA THR A 39 4.59 5.62 8.32
C THR A 39 4.68 4.92 6.97
N PHE A 40 5.33 3.77 6.93
CA PHE A 40 5.57 2.96 5.74
C PHE A 40 5.31 1.48 6.07
N PRO A 41 5.15 0.62 5.06
CA PRO A 41 5.23 -0.82 5.24
C PRO A 41 6.60 -1.25 5.79
N GLU A 42 6.63 -2.43 6.39
CA GLU A 42 7.86 -3.05 6.85
C GLU A 42 8.83 -3.27 5.67
N PRO A 43 10.06 -2.71 5.72
CA PRO A 43 11.03 -2.81 4.62
C PRO A 43 11.34 -4.25 4.21
N GLU A 44 11.44 -5.17 5.16
CA GLU A 44 11.71 -6.59 4.96
C GLU A 44 10.62 -7.25 4.12
N THR A 45 9.35 -6.84 4.30
CA THR A 45 8.23 -7.33 3.48
C THR A 45 8.38 -6.87 2.03
N LEU A 46 8.78 -5.61 1.80
CA LEU A 46 8.99 -5.09 0.44
C LEU A 46 10.20 -5.76 -0.23
N LEU A 47 11.29 -5.95 0.50
CA LEU A 47 12.48 -6.64 0.00
C LEU A 47 12.17 -8.09 -0.41
N LEU A 48 11.50 -8.86 0.44
CA LEU A 48 11.08 -10.22 0.09
C LEU A 48 10.17 -10.22 -1.14
N TRP A 49 9.24 -9.27 -1.24
CA TRP A 49 8.38 -9.16 -2.41
C TRP A 49 9.20 -8.90 -3.68
N ASP A 50 10.13 -7.94 -3.64
CA ASP A 50 10.99 -7.60 -4.75
C ASP A 50 11.89 -8.76 -5.18
N GLU A 51 12.43 -9.55 -4.23
CA GLU A 51 13.20 -10.76 -4.50
C GLU A 51 12.35 -11.85 -5.21
N LEU A 52 11.13 -12.08 -4.74
CA LEU A 52 10.24 -13.08 -5.35
C LEU A 52 9.82 -12.65 -6.76
N LEU A 53 9.55 -11.36 -6.97
CA LEU A 53 9.27 -10.80 -8.30
C LEU A 53 10.48 -10.94 -9.23
N ALA A 54 11.70 -10.69 -8.75
CA ALA A 54 12.94 -10.87 -9.51
C ALA A 54 13.17 -12.32 -9.95
N GLN A 55 12.69 -13.30 -9.17
CA GLN A 55 12.69 -14.72 -9.52
C GLN A 55 11.61 -15.09 -10.56
N GLY A 56 10.82 -14.12 -11.04
CA GLY A 56 9.74 -14.34 -12.00
C GLY A 56 8.44 -14.87 -11.38
N LYS A 57 8.30 -14.86 -10.04
CA LYS A 57 7.06 -15.29 -9.37
C LYS A 57 6.00 -14.20 -9.49
N GLU A 58 4.78 -14.60 -9.82
CA GLU A 58 3.62 -13.69 -9.87
C GLU A 58 2.97 -13.59 -8.49
N ILE A 59 3.55 -12.77 -7.60
CA ILE A 59 3.07 -12.58 -6.22
C ILE A 59 2.21 -11.31 -6.12
N THR A 60 0.96 -11.50 -5.68
CA THR A 60 0.01 -10.42 -5.37
C THR A 60 0.14 -9.98 -3.92
N VAL A 61 0.15 -8.67 -3.68
CA VAL A 61 0.05 -8.09 -2.34
C VAL A 61 -1.41 -7.80 -1.97
N VAL A 62 -1.72 -8.02 -0.68
CA VAL A 62 -2.97 -7.65 -0.03
C VAL A 62 -2.60 -6.97 1.29
N GLY A 63 -3.32 -5.90 1.64
CA GLY A 63 -3.14 -5.16 2.88
C GLY A 63 -4.49 -4.93 3.56
N ASN A 64 -4.50 -5.04 4.88
CA ASN A 64 -5.67 -4.84 5.72
C ASN A 64 -5.28 -4.11 7.01
N SER A 65 -6.24 -3.41 7.61
CA SER A 65 -6.07 -2.68 8.87
C SER A 65 -6.12 -3.57 10.12
N ASP A 66 -6.25 -4.89 9.96
CA ASP A 66 -6.48 -5.88 11.02
C ASP A 66 -7.38 -5.37 12.15
N ALA A 67 -8.62 -5.01 11.77
CA ALA A 67 -9.43 -4.10 12.55
C ALA A 67 -9.91 -4.67 13.89
N HIS A 68 -9.27 -4.25 14.99
CA HIS A 68 -9.66 -4.60 16.36
C HIS A 68 -9.93 -3.34 17.19
N GLY A 69 -11.21 -3.04 17.43
CA GLY A 69 -11.61 -1.97 18.35
C GLY A 69 -11.57 -2.46 19.79
N THR A 70 -10.64 -1.94 20.58
CA THR A 70 -10.45 -2.37 21.97
C THR A 70 -10.99 -1.32 22.93
N PRO A 71 -12.00 -1.63 23.75
CA PRO A 71 -12.44 -0.76 24.83
C PRO A 71 -11.28 -0.54 25.82
N PHE A 72 -11.02 0.72 26.16
CA PHE A 72 -9.98 1.10 27.11
C PHE A 72 -10.57 1.91 28.25
N HIS A 73 -10.18 1.53 29.46
CA HIS A 73 -10.56 2.20 30.70
C HIS A 73 -9.31 2.66 31.43
N LEU A 74 -9.25 3.95 31.76
CA LEU A 74 -8.25 4.50 32.67
C LEU A 74 -8.97 5.40 33.68
N GLY A 75 -9.39 4.82 34.80
CA GLY A 75 -10.21 5.51 35.79
C GLY A 75 -11.55 5.97 35.20
N PRO A 76 -11.98 7.24 35.39
CA PRO A 76 -13.25 7.74 34.84
C PRO A 76 -13.23 7.96 33.31
N LEU A 77 -12.05 7.84 32.67
CA LEU A 77 -11.91 7.97 31.23
C LEU A 77 -12.25 6.64 30.54
N HIS A 78 -13.28 6.66 29.69
CA HIS A 78 -13.64 5.56 28.82
C HIS A 78 -13.47 5.96 27.35
N ARG A 79 -12.73 5.17 26.58
CA ARG A 79 -12.53 5.41 25.14
C ARG A 79 -12.34 4.09 24.39
N ILE A 80 -12.77 4.04 23.13
CA ILE A 80 -12.42 2.95 22.22
C ILE A 80 -11.08 3.29 21.56
N ILE A 81 -10.06 2.46 21.77
CA ILE A 81 -8.80 2.53 21.04
C ILE A 81 -9.01 1.82 19.71
N TYR A 82 -8.58 2.45 18.60
CA TYR A 82 -8.79 1.96 17.23
C TYR A 82 -10.27 1.71 16.89
N PRO A 83 -11.13 2.75 16.88
CA PRO A 83 -12.51 2.55 16.45
C PRO A 83 -12.56 2.04 14.99
N TYR A 84 -13.54 1.19 14.67
CA TYR A 84 -13.69 0.60 13.33
C TYR A 84 -13.72 1.66 12.22
N GLU A 85 -14.34 2.81 12.45
CA GLU A 85 -14.36 3.92 11.49
C GLU A 85 -12.95 4.40 11.12
N TYR A 86 -12.03 4.44 12.09
CA TYR A 86 -10.63 4.77 11.84
C TYR A 86 -9.93 3.63 11.07
N LEU A 87 -10.09 2.39 11.53
CA LEU A 87 -9.39 1.23 10.97
C LEU A 87 -9.78 0.98 9.51
N PHE A 88 -11.07 1.04 9.19
CA PHE A 88 -11.56 0.87 7.80
C PHE A 88 -11.15 2.02 6.87
N ARG A 89 -10.71 3.15 7.43
CA ARG A 89 -10.14 4.25 6.64
C ARG A 89 -8.62 4.15 6.53
N ALA A 90 -7.96 3.26 7.28
CA ALA A 90 -6.52 3.12 7.26
C ALA A 90 -6.06 2.32 6.04
N VAL A 91 -5.73 1.04 6.20
CA VAL A 91 -5.11 0.22 5.15
C VAL A 91 -6.17 -0.61 4.45
N ASN A 92 -6.36 -0.35 3.17
CA ASN A 92 -7.35 -1.04 2.34
C ASN A 92 -6.72 -1.63 1.08
N THR A 93 -7.26 -2.76 0.64
CA THR A 93 -6.98 -3.31 -0.70
C THR A 93 -8.11 -2.90 -1.64
N HIS A 94 -7.77 -2.18 -2.69
CA HIS A 94 -8.73 -1.74 -3.72
C HIS A 94 -8.66 -2.67 -4.92
N LEU A 95 -9.83 -3.08 -5.42
CA LEU A 95 -9.93 -4.06 -6.51
C LEU A 95 -10.34 -3.39 -7.82
N LEU A 96 -9.75 -3.86 -8.92
CA LEU A 96 -10.21 -3.57 -10.27
C LEU A 96 -11.11 -4.71 -10.75
N LEU A 97 -12.41 -4.44 -10.77
CA LEU A 97 -13.41 -5.39 -11.24
C LEU A 97 -13.81 -5.05 -12.69
N PRO A 98 -14.06 -6.07 -13.54
CA PRO A 98 -14.54 -5.84 -14.90
C PRO A 98 -15.98 -5.30 -14.93
N GLU A 99 -16.74 -5.53 -13.87
CA GLU A 99 -18.12 -5.10 -13.70
C GLU A 99 -18.39 -4.74 -12.23
N PRO A 100 -19.39 -3.88 -11.94
CA PRO A 100 -19.81 -3.60 -10.57
C PRO A 100 -20.31 -4.86 -9.84
N LEU A 101 -20.17 -4.87 -8.52
CA LEU A 101 -20.77 -5.91 -7.67
C LEU A 101 -22.29 -5.85 -7.78
N SER A 102 -22.90 -7.01 -7.88
CA SER A 102 -24.34 -7.18 -8.15
C SER A 102 -25.19 -7.31 -6.89
N GLY A 103 -24.57 -7.64 -5.76
CA GLY A 103 -25.25 -8.05 -4.53
C GLY A 103 -25.47 -9.57 -4.43
N ASP A 104 -25.24 -10.33 -5.51
CA ASP A 104 -25.27 -11.80 -5.47
C ASP A 104 -23.97 -12.34 -4.85
N VAL A 105 -24.08 -12.96 -3.67
CA VAL A 105 -22.94 -13.40 -2.88
C VAL A 105 -22.05 -14.39 -3.63
N VAL A 106 -22.62 -15.30 -4.43
CA VAL A 106 -21.85 -16.34 -5.11
C VAL A 106 -21.03 -15.74 -6.25
N ARG A 107 -21.68 -14.93 -7.10
CA ARG A 107 -21.02 -14.22 -8.21
C ARG A 107 -20.00 -13.22 -7.71
N ASP A 108 -20.38 -12.36 -6.77
CA ASP A 108 -19.53 -11.28 -6.28
C ASP A 108 -18.28 -11.82 -5.56
N LYS A 109 -18.43 -12.91 -4.80
CA LYS A 109 -17.28 -13.63 -4.20
C LYS A 109 -16.31 -14.12 -5.26
N GLN A 110 -16.81 -14.70 -6.36
CA GLN A 110 -15.95 -15.18 -7.45
C GLN A 110 -15.22 -14.02 -8.14
N LEU A 111 -15.91 -12.89 -8.37
CA LEU A 111 -15.30 -11.68 -8.96
C LEU A 111 -14.18 -11.14 -8.07
N ILE A 112 -14.42 -11.01 -6.76
CA ILE A 112 -13.45 -10.52 -5.78
C ILE A 112 -12.23 -11.44 -5.72
N LEU A 113 -12.44 -12.75 -5.54
CA LEU A 113 -11.34 -13.71 -5.43
C LEU A 113 -10.52 -13.79 -6.72
N ARG A 114 -11.16 -13.66 -7.89
CA ARG A 114 -10.46 -13.62 -9.18
C ARG A 114 -9.63 -12.36 -9.32
N ALA A 115 -10.14 -11.19 -8.93
CA ALA A 115 -9.39 -9.94 -8.98
C ALA A 115 -8.15 -9.99 -8.09
N ILE A 116 -8.31 -10.47 -6.85
CA ILE A 116 -7.19 -10.68 -5.92
C ILE A 116 -6.21 -11.72 -6.48
N GLY A 117 -6.70 -12.90 -6.89
CA GLY A 117 -5.83 -13.98 -7.39
C GLY A 117 -5.09 -13.64 -8.69
N LYS A 118 -5.53 -12.60 -9.42
CA LYS A 118 -4.85 -12.08 -10.61
C LYS A 118 -4.05 -10.80 -10.36
N GLY A 119 -3.97 -10.30 -9.12
CA GLY A 119 -3.25 -9.06 -8.82
C GLY A 119 -3.91 -7.81 -9.41
N HIS A 120 -5.20 -7.85 -9.73
CA HIS A 120 -5.97 -6.71 -10.22
C HIS A 120 -6.35 -5.79 -9.04
N SER A 121 -5.34 -5.29 -8.31
CA SER A 121 -5.57 -4.52 -7.09
C SER A 121 -4.34 -3.69 -6.69
N TRP A 122 -4.55 -2.77 -5.75
CA TRP A 122 -3.47 -2.08 -5.03
C TRP A 122 -3.80 -1.98 -3.54
N VAL A 123 -2.76 -1.84 -2.73
CA VAL A 123 -2.88 -1.55 -1.30
C VAL A 123 -2.71 -0.05 -1.09
N ALA A 124 -3.58 0.53 -0.28
CA ALA A 124 -3.63 1.95 -0.01
C ALA A 124 -3.70 2.23 1.47
N TYR A 125 -3.03 3.30 1.91
CA TYR A 125 -3.31 3.94 3.19
C TYR A 125 -4.25 5.13 2.92
N ASP A 126 -5.57 4.94 3.03
CA ASP A 126 -6.57 5.94 2.63
C ASP A 126 -6.82 7.03 3.69
N LEU A 127 -6.29 6.86 4.90
CA LEU A 127 -6.54 7.78 6.01
C LEU A 127 -5.97 9.18 5.73
N PRO A 128 -4.73 9.32 5.22
CA PRO A 128 -4.21 10.61 4.79
C PRO A 128 -5.00 11.26 3.65
N HIS A 129 -5.35 10.47 2.64
CA HIS A 129 -6.14 10.90 1.49
C HIS A 129 -6.69 9.69 0.76
N SER A 130 -7.91 9.79 0.22
CA SER A 130 -8.50 8.72 -0.58
C SER A 130 -7.66 8.42 -1.83
N THR A 131 -7.45 7.13 -2.11
CA THR A 131 -6.77 6.65 -3.33
C THR A 131 -7.73 6.34 -4.47
N LYS A 132 -9.03 6.62 -4.30
CA LYS A 132 -10.04 6.46 -5.35
C LYS A 132 -9.66 7.30 -6.57
N GLY A 133 -9.53 6.64 -7.72
CA GLY A 133 -9.09 7.26 -8.96
C GLY A 133 -7.66 6.93 -9.35
N PHE A 134 -6.89 6.27 -8.47
CA PHE A 134 -5.59 5.71 -8.84
C PHE A 134 -5.70 4.78 -10.06
N ARG A 135 -4.72 4.87 -10.95
CA ARG A 135 -4.58 4.03 -12.14
C ARG A 135 -3.10 3.72 -12.37
N PHE A 136 -2.81 2.46 -12.64
CA PHE A 136 -1.53 2.04 -13.19
C PHE A 136 -1.78 1.13 -14.40
N THR A 137 -1.34 1.60 -15.56
CA THR A 137 -1.61 0.96 -16.85
C THR A 137 -0.34 0.87 -17.68
N GLY A 138 -0.26 -0.17 -18.50
CA GLY A 138 0.78 -0.33 -19.50
C GLY A 138 0.19 -0.38 -20.90
N HIS A 139 0.95 0.15 -21.86
CA HIS A 139 0.66 0.06 -23.29
C HIS A 139 1.92 -0.46 -23.97
N GLY A 140 1.81 -1.53 -24.73
CA GLY A 140 2.82 -2.01 -25.66
C GLY A 140 2.09 -2.55 -26.88
N ARG A 141 2.35 -3.81 -27.25
CA ARG A 141 1.53 -4.48 -28.29
C ARG A 141 0.06 -4.60 -27.92
N SER A 142 -0.21 -4.70 -26.62
CA SER A 142 -1.54 -4.64 -26.04
C SER A 142 -1.58 -3.63 -24.91
N LYS A 143 -2.78 -3.20 -24.54
CA LYS A 143 -3.02 -2.42 -23.32
C LYS A 143 -3.31 -3.37 -22.17
N GLY A 144 -2.79 -3.05 -20.99
CA GLY A 144 -3.09 -3.78 -19.76
C GLY A 144 -2.97 -2.92 -18.51
N HIS A 145 -3.24 -3.54 -17.36
CA HIS A 145 -3.13 -2.95 -16.04
C HIS A 145 -2.51 -3.93 -15.04
N MET A 146 -2.42 -3.51 -13.78
CA MET A 146 -1.88 -4.32 -12.66
C MET A 146 -2.36 -5.77 -12.71
N GLY A 147 -1.42 -6.70 -12.52
CA GLY A 147 -1.65 -8.15 -12.56
C GLY A 147 -1.59 -8.77 -13.95
N GLN A 148 -1.53 -7.96 -15.02
CA GLN A 148 -1.52 -8.45 -16.40
C GLN A 148 -0.11 -8.50 -16.99
N ARG A 149 0.02 -9.34 -18.02
CA ARG A 149 1.24 -9.47 -18.82
C ARG A 149 1.12 -8.65 -20.10
N ILE A 150 2.13 -7.86 -20.43
CA ILE A 150 2.17 -7.02 -21.63
C ILE A 150 3.48 -7.30 -22.37
N GLN A 151 3.38 -7.56 -23.66
CA GLN A 151 4.55 -7.73 -24.50
C GLN A 151 5.14 -6.36 -24.84
N ILE A 152 6.43 -6.18 -24.58
CA ILE A 152 7.15 -4.93 -24.87
C ILE A 152 7.31 -4.76 -26.38
N ASP A 153 7.16 -3.52 -26.86
CA ASP A 153 7.56 -3.08 -28.18
C ASP A 153 8.31 -1.73 -28.09
N ALA A 154 8.71 -1.17 -29.23
CA ALA A 154 9.46 0.08 -29.29
C ALA A 154 8.71 1.30 -28.71
N GLY A 155 7.38 1.21 -28.56
CA GLY A 155 6.52 2.27 -28.02
C GLY A 155 5.96 1.95 -26.65
N ALA A 156 6.50 0.94 -25.95
CA ALA A 156 5.96 0.52 -24.67
C ALA A 156 6.01 1.68 -23.65
N THR A 157 4.93 1.87 -22.91
CA THR A 157 4.81 2.90 -21.88
C THR A 157 4.08 2.36 -20.66
N LEU A 158 4.58 2.71 -19.49
CA LEU A 158 3.94 2.53 -18.20
C LEU A 158 3.47 3.90 -17.70
N GLN A 159 2.20 3.99 -17.29
CA GLN A 159 1.60 5.22 -16.82
C GLN A 159 0.97 5.02 -15.45
N VAL A 160 1.42 5.81 -14.48
CA VAL A 160 0.86 5.91 -13.13
C VAL A 160 0.10 7.23 -13.04
N ILE A 161 -1.13 7.20 -12.53
CA ILE A 161 -1.95 8.37 -12.26
C ILE A 161 -2.47 8.27 -10.82
N THR A 162 -2.26 9.32 -10.04
CA THR A 162 -2.74 9.44 -8.67
C THR A 162 -3.86 10.48 -8.58
N PRO A 163 -4.81 10.35 -7.63
CA PRO A 163 -5.93 11.29 -7.51
C PRO A 163 -5.53 12.68 -6.96
N THR A 164 -4.33 12.81 -6.41
CA THR A 164 -3.73 14.08 -6.01
C THR A 164 -2.20 14.02 -6.22
N ARG A 165 -1.53 15.16 -6.09
CA ARG A 165 -0.06 15.23 -6.19
C ARG A 165 0.60 14.38 -5.09
N ALA A 166 1.59 13.60 -5.49
CA ALA A 166 2.32 12.68 -4.66
C ALA A 166 3.77 12.55 -5.17
N ASN A 167 4.63 11.96 -4.36
CA ASN A 167 5.89 11.44 -4.88
C ASN A 167 5.60 10.06 -5.44
N ILE A 168 5.87 9.85 -6.72
CA ILE A 168 5.56 8.62 -7.44
C ILE A 168 6.88 7.96 -7.82
N ARG A 169 7.02 6.68 -7.51
CA ARG A 169 8.17 5.85 -7.91
C ARG A 169 7.66 4.63 -8.66
N LEU A 170 8.36 4.30 -9.74
CA LEU A 170 8.19 3.05 -10.46
C LEU A 170 9.37 2.15 -10.12
N ILE A 171 9.07 0.95 -9.63
CA ILE A 171 10.05 0.00 -9.11
C ILE A 171 10.02 -1.25 -9.96
N ARG A 172 11.20 -1.76 -10.31
CA ARG A 172 11.42 -3.05 -10.94
C ARG A 172 12.41 -3.84 -10.08
N HIS A 173 11.95 -4.94 -9.50
CA HIS A 173 12.80 -5.87 -8.74
C HIS A 173 13.62 -5.17 -7.64
N GLY A 174 12.99 -4.26 -6.88
CA GLY A 174 13.65 -3.48 -5.83
C GLY A 174 14.37 -2.21 -6.29
N GLU A 175 14.61 -2.04 -7.59
CA GLU A 175 15.26 -0.84 -8.13
C GLU A 175 14.24 0.20 -8.60
N THR A 176 14.44 1.47 -8.21
CA THR A 176 13.64 2.58 -8.73
C THR A 176 14.12 2.92 -10.15
N VAL A 177 13.28 2.66 -11.14
CA VAL A 177 13.59 2.88 -12.56
C VAL A 177 13.07 4.23 -13.09
N ALA A 178 12.13 4.82 -12.39
CA ALA A 178 11.65 6.18 -12.64
C ALA A 178 11.03 6.76 -11.36
N SER A 179 11.16 8.07 -11.17
CA SER A 179 10.52 8.78 -10.09
C SER A 179 10.16 10.19 -10.49
N ILE A 180 9.13 10.74 -9.85
CA ILE A 180 8.76 12.14 -9.92
C ILE A 180 8.20 12.58 -8.58
N GLU A 181 8.50 13.81 -8.16
CA GLU A 181 8.07 14.35 -6.88
C GLU A 181 6.94 15.36 -7.06
N ASN A 182 6.00 15.37 -6.11
CA ASN A 182 4.89 16.33 -6.06
C ASN A 182 4.08 16.47 -7.37
N GLU A 183 3.85 15.36 -8.07
CA GLU A 183 3.08 15.32 -9.32
C GLU A 183 1.94 14.31 -9.25
N SER A 184 0.98 14.43 -10.17
CA SER A 184 -0.20 13.55 -10.22
C SER A 184 -0.10 12.41 -11.24
N ASN A 185 0.98 12.39 -12.03
CA ASN A 185 1.21 11.40 -13.06
C ASN A 185 2.71 11.14 -13.29
N LEU A 186 3.03 9.91 -13.68
CA LEU A 186 4.36 9.49 -14.11
C LEU A 186 4.21 8.61 -15.36
N THR A 187 4.95 8.92 -16.42
CA THR A 187 5.05 8.09 -17.62
C THR A 187 6.49 7.61 -17.78
N HIS A 188 6.68 6.32 -18.03
CA HIS A 188 8.00 5.71 -18.21
C HIS A 188 8.01 4.77 -19.41
N ILE A 189 9.07 4.81 -20.20
CA ILE A 189 9.32 3.86 -21.31
C ILE A 189 10.24 2.76 -20.74
N PRO A 190 9.73 1.53 -20.52
CA PRO A 190 10.52 0.45 -19.95
C PRO A 190 11.54 -0.05 -20.98
N THR A 191 12.77 -0.28 -20.52
CA THR A 191 13.88 -0.79 -21.35
C THR A 191 14.16 -2.27 -21.16
N ALA A 192 13.51 -2.92 -20.19
CA ALA A 192 13.76 -4.31 -19.83
C ALA A 192 12.46 -5.05 -19.47
N PRO A 193 12.39 -6.37 -19.67
CA PRO A 193 11.30 -7.19 -19.13
C PRO A 193 11.39 -7.29 -17.60
N GLY A 194 10.28 -7.65 -16.96
CA GLY A 194 10.18 -7.86 -15.52
C GLY A 194 8.87 -7.39 -14.92
N ALA A 195 8.77 -7.50 -13.59
CA ALA A 195 7.64 -7.00 -12.83
C ALA A 195 7.86 -5.53 -12.45
N TYR A 196 6.99 -4.64 -12.91
CA TYR A 196 7.01 -3.22 -12.61
C TYR A 196 5.86 -2.86 -11.68
N ARG A 197 6.13 -2.24 -10.53
CA ARG A 197 5.12 -1.82 -9.55
C ARG A 197 5.28 -0.34 -9.22
N ALA A 198 4.18 0.33 -8.90
CA ALA A 198 4.18 1.73 -8.50
C ALA A 198 4.10 1.85 -6.97
N GLU A 199 4.91 2.74 -6.42
CA GLU A 199 4.82 3.22 -5.05
C GLU A 199 4.55 4.71 -5.05
N CYS A 200 3.63 5.16 -4.20
CA CYS A 200 3.38 6.58 -4.01
C CYS A 200 3.47 6.94 -2.53
N THR A 201 3.98 8.13 -2.24
CA THR A 201 4.01 8.72 -0.89
C THR A 201 3.39 10.11 -0.90
N ILE A 202 2.82 10.52 0.24
CA ILE A 202 2.28 11.87 0.43
C ILE A 202 2.68 12.45 1.78
N PRO A 203 2.80 13.78 1.89
CA PRO A 203 2.98 14.43 3.18
C PRO A 203 1.67 14.35 3.99
N TYR A 204 1.78 13.92 5.24
CA TYR A 204 0.66 13.86 6.17
C TYR A 204 1.15 14.05 7.61
N LEU A 205 0.53 15.00 8.33
CA LEU A 205 0.92 15.38 9.69
C LEU A 205 2.42 15.70 9.84
N GLY A 206 2.99 16.43 8.87
CA GLY A 206 4.38 16.89 8.89
C GLY A 206 5.43 15.80 8.61
N LYS A 207 5.01 14.62 8.16
CA LYS A 207 5.90 13.52 7.78
C LYS A 207 5.48 12.91 6.45
N GLU A 208 6.42 12.30 5.75
CA GLU A 208 6.09 11.46 4.59
C GLU A 208 5.43 10.16 5.04
N ARG A 209 4.48 9.68 4.24
CA ARG A 209 3.74 8.43 4.43
C ARG A 209 3.71 7.61 3.16
N GLY A 210 3.92 6.31 3.29
CA GLY A 210 3.53 5.34 2.26
C GLY A 210 2.03 5.45 2.01
N TRP A 211 1.65 5.63 0.75
CA TRP A 211 0.27 5.94 0.37
C TRP A 211 -0.33 4.87 -0.53
N ILE A 212 0.34 4.53 -1.63
CA ILE A 212 -0.15 3.55 -2.61
C ILE A 212 0.96 2.56 -2.92
N TYR A 213 0.63 1.26 -2.91
CA TYR A 213 1.49 0.16 -3.32
C TYR A 213 0.72 -0.69 -4.32
N SER A 214 1.06 -0.58 -5.60
CA SER A 214 0.36 -1.26 -6.68
C SER A 214 0.84 -2.70 -6.84
N ASN A 215 -0.05 -3.62 -7.24
CA ASN A 215 0.45 -4.87 -7.82
C ASN A 215 1.18 -4.60 -9.14
N PRO A 216 2.10 -5.50 -9.55
CA PRO A 216 2.94 -5.24 -10.70
C PRO A 216 2.21 -5.41 -12.03
N ILE A 217 2.70 -4.74 -13.06
CA ILE A 217 2.47 -5.09 -14.46
C ILE A 217 3.70 -5.91 -14.91
N TYR A 218 3.46 -7.05 -15.53
CA TYR A 218 4.52 -7.96 -15.96
C TYR A 218 4.86 -7.72 -17.43
N LEU A 219 6.07 -7.26 -17.71
CA LEU A 219 6.54 -7.00 -19.06
C LEU A 219 7.44 -8.15 -19.55
N TRP A 220 7.28 -8.56 -20.81
CA TRP A 220 8.05 -9.64 -21.44
C TRP A 220 8.36 -9.38 -22.91
#